data_AF-A0AB36X6L1-F1
#
_entry.id   AF-A0AB36X6L1-F1
#
_cell.length_a   1.000
_cell.length_b   1.000
_cell.length_c   1.000
_cell.angle_alpha   90.00
_cell.angle_beta   90.00
_cell.angle_gamma   90.00
#
_symmetry.space_group_name_H-M   'P 1'
#
loop_
_entity.id
_entity.type
_entity.pdbx_description
1 polymer ?
#
loop_
_entity_poly.entity_id
_entity_poly.type
_entity_poly.pdbx_seq_one_letter_code
_entity_poly.pdbx_strand_id
1 'polypeptide(L)'
;LYQSKTLDIAALQGEQAAQAKSMSAFKCLKQRATFYLELNEKKDPIFKNTKIRQAISMSIDRKAYIKKVLTDASIAANNVTPEGLFEKNGQDFSKTAFKAESSAVKYDPAKAKELWTEGVKEVGQSAPTLELLTDDTTNAKRSAEYF
;
A
#
# COMPACT_ATOMS: atom_id res chain seq x y z
N LEU A 1 -24.82 1.61 15.53
CA LEU A 1 -25.53 2.09 14.33
C LEU A 1 -26.08 0.93 13.48
N TYR A 2 -25.22 0.11 12.88
CA TYR A 2 -25.72 -1.04 12.07
C TYR A 2 -26.52 -2.05 12.90
N GLN A 3 -25.99 -2.53 14.03
CA GLN A 3 -26.70 -3.46 14.93
C GLN A 3 -27.97 -2.86 15.54
N SER A 4 -28.01 -1.53 15.72
CA SER A 4 -29.18 -0.80 16.23
C SER A 4 -30.19 -0.44 15.15
N LYS A 5 -30.00 -0.92 13.90
CA LYS A 5 -30.86 -0.65 12.73
C LYS A 5 -31.01 0.85 12.38
N THR A 6 -30.06 1.66 12.81
CA THR A 6 -30.01 3.11 12.50
C THR A 6 -29.17 3.39 11.25
N LEU A 7 -28.52 2.35 10.70
CA LEU A 7 -27.67 2.41 9.52
C LEU A 7 -27.82 1.09 8.75
N ASP A 8 -28.11 1.17 7.45
CA ASP A 8 -28.34 -0.01 6.61
C ASP A 8 -27.05 -0.67 6.12
N ILE A 9 -25.96 0.10 5.99
CA ILE A 9 -24.67 -0.37 5.50
C ILE A 9 -23.57 0.24 6.36
N ALA A 10 -22.72 -0.60 6.94
CA ALA A 10 -21.49 -0.16 7.61
C ALA A 10 -20.27 -0.64 6.81
N ALA A 11 -19.36 0.27 6.50
CA ALA A 11 -18.03 -0.10 6.06
C ALA A 11 -17.27 -0.70 7.26
N LEU A 12 -16.70 -1.89 7.08
CA LEU A 12 -15.97 -2.61 8.11
C LEU A 12 -14.49 -2.65 7.74
N GLN A 13 -13.62 -2.46 8.73
CA GLN A 13 -12.18 -2.45 8.56
C GLN A 13 -11.53 -3.19 9.74
N GLY A 14 -10.29 -3.62 9.59
CA GLY A 14 -9.56 -4.14 10.73
C GLY A 14 -10.24 -5.37 11.37
N GLU A 15 -10.18 -5.42 12.69
CA GLU A 15 -10.79 -6.46 13.49
C GLU A 15 -12.31 -6.57 13.31
N GLN A 16 -13.00 -5.45 13.03
CA GLN A 16 -14.44 -5.47 12.77
C GLN A 16 -14.77 -6.29 11.52
N ALA A 17 -13.96 -6.15 10.46
CA ALA A 17 -14.11 -6.96 9.26
C ALA A 17 -13.81 -8.43 9.55
N ALA A 18 -12.78 -8.72 10.35
CA ALA A 18 -12.44 -10.09 10.73
C ALA A 18 -13.57 -10.78 11.52
N GLN A 19 -14.17 -10.09 12.50
CA GLN A 19 -15.27 -10.61 13.32
C GLN A 19 -16.57 -10.79 12.52
N ALA A 20 -16.83 -9.92 11.54
CA ALA A 20 -18.04 -9.96 10.73
C ALA A 20 -18.05 -11.02 9.63
N LYS A 21 -16.93 -11.70 9.33
CA LYS A 21 -16.82 -12.69 8.24
C LYS A 21 -17.84 -13.83 8.33
N SER A 22 -18.31 -14.18 9.53
CA SER A 22 -19.32 -15.22 9.75
C SER A 22 -20.75 -14.74 9.54
N MET A 23 -20.99 -13.43 9.42
CA MET A 23 -22.32 -12.87 9.23
C MET A 23 -22.80 -13.08 7.79
N SER A 24 -24.04 -13.55 7.61
CA SER A 24 -24.64 -13.74 6.28
C SER A 24 -24.74 -12.46 5.45
N ALA A 25 -24.87 -11.31 6.13
CA ALA A 25 -24.91 -9.99 5.52
C ALA A 25 -23.52 -9.47 5.10
N PHE A 26 -22.43 -10.12 5.49
CA PHE A 26 -21.08 -9.69 5.14
C PHE A 26 -20.83 -9.85 3.63
N LYS A 27 -20.32 -8.79 3.01
CA LYS A 27 -19.95 -8.75 1.59
C LYS A 27 -18.57 -8.15 1.43
N CYS A 28 -17.73 -8.81 0.64
CA CYS A 28 -16.48 -8.24 0.16
C CYS A 28 -16.72 -7.57 -1.19
N LEU A 29 -16.38 -6.29 -1.32
CA LEU A 29 -16.46 -5.56 -2.59
C LEU A 29 -15.05 -5.35 -3.14
N LYS A 30 -14.69 -6.06 -4.20
CA LYS A 30 -13.41 -5.83 -4.90
C LYS A 30 -13.48 -4.48 -5.61
N GLN A 31 -12.71 -3.51 -5.14
CA GLN A 31 -12.57 -2.23 -5.79
C GLN A 31 -11.48 -2.31 -6.87
N ARG A 32 -11.71 -1.66 -8.01
CA ARG A 32 -10.69 -1.47 -9.05
C ARG A 32 -9.84 -0.24 -8.70
N ALA A 33 -9.20 -0.29 -7.54
CA ALA A 33 -8.44 0.81 -6.96
C ALA A 33 -7.11 0.31 -6.39
N THR A 34 -6.10 1.18 -6.44
CA THR A 34 -4.79 0.94 -5.86
C THR A 34 -4.47 2.08 -4.90
N PHE A 35 -4.09 1.74 -3.67
CA PHE A 35 -3.52 2.70 -2.72
C PHE A 35 -2.00 2.69 -2.85
N TYR A 36 -1.38 3.88 -2.79
CA TYR A 36 0.06 4.07 -2.99
C TYR A 36 0.59 5.21 -2.13
N LEU A 37 1.90 5.18 -1.87
CA LEU A 37 2.63 6.32 -1.30
C LEU A 37 3.04 7.25 -2.45
N GLU A 38 2.64 8.50 -2.36
CA GLU A 38 3.14 9.56 -3.25
C GLU A 38 4.41 10.18 -2.66
N LEU A 39 5.48 10.23 -3.45
CA LEU A 39 6.77 10.74 -3.02
C LEU A 39 6.98 12.13 -3.63
N ASN A 40 6.94 13.16 -2.79
CA ASN A 40 6.93 14.55 -3.25
C ASN A 40 8.32 15.05 -3.66
N GLU A 41 8.76 14.71 -4.87
CA GLU A 41 10.08 15.10 -5.40
C GLU A 41 10.29 16.62 -5.52
N LYS A 42 9.20 17.40 -5.58
CA LYS A 42 9.27 18.86 -5.67
C LYS A 42 9.54 19.51 -4.31
N LYS A 43 8.84 19.08 -3.27
CA LYS A 43 8.99 19.60 -1.90
C LYS A 43 10.25 19.03 -1.23
N ASP A 44 10.49 17.73 -1.41
CA ASP A 44 11.53 16.98 -0.72
C ASP A 44 12.50 16.37 -1.75
N PRO A 45 13.61 17.06 -2.08
CA PRO A 45 14.54 16.64 -3.14
C PRO A 45 15.17 15.26 -2.92
N ILE A 46 15.16 14.75 -1.68
CA ILE A 46 15.59 13.39 -1.36
C ILE A 46 14.86 12.35 -2.20
N PHE A 47 13.57 12.57 -2.49
CA PHE A 47 12.78 11.66 -3.31
C PHE A 47 13.14 11.71 -4.79
N LYS A 48 13.94 12.68 -5.27
CA LYS A 48 14.47 12.64 -6.65
C LYS A 48 15.46 11.49 -6.84
N ASN A 49 16.07 11.00 -5.77
CA ASN A 49 16.96 9.85 -5.83
C ASN A 49 16.17 8.54 -6.01
N THR A 50 16.38 7.88 -7.16
CA THR A 50 15.68 6.63 -7.50
C THR A 50 15.95 5.50 -6.51
N LYS A 51 17.16 5.40 -5.94
CA LYS A 51 17.50 4.38 -4.95
C LYS A 51 16.70 4.55 -3.67
N ILE A 52 16.48 5.80 -3.26
CA ILE A 52 15.63 6.11 -2.11
C ILE A 52 14.18 5.68 -2.37
N ARG A 53 13.62 6.02 -3.53
CA ARG A 53 12.25 5.59 -3.90
C ARG A 53 12.12 4.06 -3.96
N GLN A 54 13.11 3.38 -4.53
CA GLN A 54 13.16 1.91 -4.58
C GLN A 54 13.29 1.30 -3.18
N ALA A 55 14.15 1.86 -2.32
CA ALA A 55 14.34 1.39 -0.95
C ALA A 55 13.03 1.44 -0.16
N ILE A 56 12.28 2.55 -0.24
CA ILE A 56 10.97 2.69 0.40
C ILE A 56 9.99 1.62 -0.11
N SER A 57 9.93 1.38 -1.42
CA SER A 57 9.03 0.36 -1.97
C SER A 57 9.40 -1.06 -1.54
N MET A 58 10.70 -1.38 -1.47
CA MET A 58 11.23 -2.70 -1.11
C MET A 58 11.18 -2.99 0.39
N SER A 59 11.12 -1.97 1.25
CA SER A 59 10.99 -2.15 2.71
C SER A 59 9.58 -2.55 3.15
N ILE A 60 8.58 -2.43 2.27
CA ILE A 60 7.17 -2.68 2.61
C ILE A 60 6.79 -4.13 2.34
N ASP A 61 6.54 -4.90 3.39
CA ASP A 61 5.91 -6.23 3.29
C ASP A 61 4.39 -6.08 3.09
N ARG A 62 4.00 -5.88 1.82
CA ARG A 62 2.59 -5.70 1.41
C ARG A 62 1.68 -6.85 1.87
N LYS A 63 2.19 -8.09 1.93
CA LYS A 63 1.40 -9.25 2.38
C LYS A 63 1.18 -9.19 3.90
N ALA A 64 2.22 -8.88 4.67
CA ALA A 64 2.09 -8.71 6.12
C ALA A 64 1.22 -7.50 6.46
N TYR A 65 1.37 -6.37 5.75
CA TYR A 65 0.52 -5.18 5.91
C TYR A 65 -0.97 -5.53 5.78
N ILE A 66 -1.36 -6.18 4.67
CA ILE A 66 -2.75 -6.61 4.46
C ILE A 66 -3.21 -7.56 5.57
N LYS A 67 -2.39 -8.55 5.92
CA LYS A 67 -2.76 -9.57 6.90
C LYS A 67 -2.89 -9.03 8.32
N LYS A 68 -2.06 -8.05 8.72
CA LYS A 68 -1.93 -7.59 10.11
C LYS A 68 -2.60 -6.25 10.38
N VAL A 69 -2.65 -5.37 9.40
CA VAL A 69 -3.16 -4.01 9.55
C VAL A 69 -4.56 -3.90 8.96
N LEU A 70 -4.72 -4.14 7.65
CA LEU A 70 -6.02 -4.01 6.98
C LEU A 70 -7.00 -5.10 7.42
N THR A 71 -6.52 -6.36 7.47
CA THR A 71 -7.30 -7.58 7.85
C THR A 71 -8.61 -7.77 7.07
N ASP A 72 -8.74 -7.10 5.94
CA ASP A 72 -9.89 -7.13 5.04
C ASP A 72 -9.60 -8.02 3.81
N ALA A 73 -10.37 -7.83 2.73
CA ALA A 73 -10.23 -8.58 1.49
C ALA A 73 -9.28 -7.91 0.47
N SER A 74 -8.46 -6.95 0.89
CA SER A 74 -7.46 -6.31 0.05
C SER A 74 -6.41 -7.32 -0.45
N ILE A 75 -5.81 -7.02 -1.59
CA ILE A 75 -4.78 -7.86 -2.22
C ILE A 75 -3.51 -7.04 -2.45
N ALA A 76 -2.35 -7.71 -2.44
CA ALA A 76 -1.06 -7.03 -2.58
C ALA A 76 -0.95 -6.40 -3.98
N ALA A 77 -0.82 -5.08 -4.02
CA ALA A 77 -0.60 -4.35 -5.25
C ALA A 77 0.84 -4.56 -5.74
N ASN A 78 0.98 -5.02 -6.98
CA ASN A 78 2.28 -5.23 -7.62
C ASN A 78 2.59 -4.19 -8.70
N ASN A 79 1.65 -3.29 -9.01
CA ASN A 79 1.85 -2.11 -9.86
C ASN A 79 0.69 -1.13 -9.60
N VAL A 80 0.74 0.06 -10.20
CA VAL A 80 -0.28 1.10 -10.02
C VAL A 80 -1.64 0.73 -10.64
N THR A 81 -1.66 -0.09 -11.69
CA THR A 81 -2.90 -0.50 -12.37
C THR A 81 -3.59 -1.62 -11.59
N PRO A 82 -4.80 -1.39 -11.06
CA PRO A 82 -5.52 -2.41 -10.33
C PRO A 82 -6.01 -3.54 -11.26
N GLU A 83 -6.08 -4.76 -10.71
CA GLU A 83 -6.60 -5.93 -11.42
C GLU A 83 -8.05 -5.74 -11.84
N GLY A 84 -8.38 -6.20 -13.06
CA GLY A 84 -9.73 -6.18 -13.61
C GLY A 84 -10.23 -4.80 -14.00
N LEU A 85 -9.36 -3.79 -14.07
CA LEU A 85 -9.72 -2.46 -14.54
C LEU A 85 -9.96 -2.42 -16.05
N PHE A 86 -9.05 -3.01 -16.81
CA PHE A 86 -9.05 -2.99 -18.27
C PHE A 86 -8.43 -4.26 -18.84
N GLU A 87 -9.01 -4.76 -19.93
CA GLU A 87 -8.49 -5.88 -20.68
C GLU A 87 -8.06 -5.44 -22.08
N LYS A 88 -6.87 -5.90 -22.51
CA LYS A 88 -6.37 -5.73 -23.87
C LYS A 88 -6.18 -7.11 -24.49
N ASN A 89 -6.85 -7.39 -25.60
CA ASN A 89 -6.78 -8.68 -26.31
C ASN A 89 -7.09 -9.89 -25.39
N GLY A 90 -8.09 -9.74 -24.50
CA GLY A 90 -8.47 -10.79 -23.54
C GLY A 90 -7.47 -11.01 -22.40
N GLN A 91 -6.49 -10.12 -22.21
CA GLN A 91 -5.58 -10.16 -21.07
C GLN A 91 -5.76 -8.92 -20.20
N ASP A 92 -5.87 -9.14 -18.89
CA ASP A 92 -5.86 -8.08 -17.88
C ASP A 92 -4.56 -7.26 -18.01
N PHE A 93 -4.72 -5.96 -18.24
CA PHE A 93 -3.60 -5.06 -18.47
C PHE A 93 -2.65 -4.98 -17.25
N SER A 94 -3.16 -5.17 -16.03
CA SER A 94 -2.34 -5.17 -14.82
C SER A 94 -1.23 -6.25 -14.84
N LYS A 95 -1.48 -7.39 -15.51
CA LYS A 95 -0.48 -8.46 -15.66
C LYS A 95 0.65 -8.07 -16.61
N THR A 96 0.34 -7.30 -17.65
CA THR A 96 1.33 -6.79 -18.61
C THR A 96 2.15 -5.67 -17.97
N ALA A 97 1.48 -4.73 -17.28
CA ALA A 97 2.14 -3.64 -16.56
C ALA A 97 3.11 -4.17 -15.49
N PHE A 98 2.72 -5.22 -14.75
CA PHE A 98 3.59 -5.82 -13.73
C PHE A 98 4.92 -6.37 -14.28
N LYS A 99 4.91 -7.02 -15.45
CA LYS A 99 6.12 -7.63 -16.03
C LYS A 99 7.23 -6.62 -16.28
N ALA A 100 6.88 -5.35 -16.54
CA ALA A 100 7.85 -4.30 -16.80
C ALA A 100 8.65 -3.86 -15.56
N GLU A 101 8.05 -3.94 -14.35
CA GLU A 101 8.57 -3.25 -13.15
C GLU A 101 8.62 -4.15 -11.89
N SER A 102 8.60 -5.48 -12.08
CA SER A 102 8.39 -6.45 -11.00
C SER A 102 9.43 -6.45 -9.86
N SER A 103 10.66 -6.00 -10.11
CA SER A 103 11.74 -6.03 -9.11
C SER A 103 11.56 -4.97 -8.03
N ALA A 104 11.05 -3.77 -8.38
CA ALA A 104 10.96 -2.63 -7.47
C ALA A 104 9.85 -2.75 -6.42
N VAL A 105 8.88 -3.64 -6.61
CA VAL A 105 7.74 -3.88 -5.70
C VAL A 105 7.90 -5.14 -4.85
N LYS A 106 8.99 -5.90 -5.04
CA LYS A 106 9.29 -7.08 -4.23
C LYS A 106 9.75 -6.64 -2.85
N TYR A 107 9.18 -7.23 -1.80
CA TYR A 107 9.68 -7.06 -0.44
C TYR A 107 11.09 -7.67 -0.32
N ASP A 108 12.07 -6.82 -0.06
CA ASP A 108 13.49 -7.17 0.11
C ASP A 108 14.15 -6.16 1.07
N PRO A 109 14.04 -6.37 2.39
CA PRO A 109 14.53 -5.41 3.38
C PRO A 109 16.07 -5.30 3.37
N ALA A 110 16.77 -6.34 2.93
CA ALA A 110 18.23 -6.31 2.81
C ALA A 110 18.65 -5.37 1.68
N LYS A 111 18.04 -5.54 0.49
CA LYS A 111 18.31 -4.65 -0.64
C LYS A 111 17.81 -3.23 -0.39
N ALA A 112 16.67 -3.07 0.28
CA ALA A 112 16.16 -1.77 0.68
C ALA A 112 17.17 -1.00 1.55
N LYS A 113 17.78 -1.66 2.54
CA LYS A 113 18.80 -1.05 3.41
C LYS A 113 20.05 -0.63 2.65
N GLU A 114 20.51 -1.44 1.71
CA GLU A 114 21.65 -1.13 0.83
C GLU A 114 21.35 0.12 -0.02
N LEU A 115 20.24 0.12 -0.74
CA LEU A 115 19.82 1.23 -1.60
C LEU A 115 19.56 2.52 -0.82
N TRP A 116 18.98 2.42 0.38
CA TRP A 116 18.79 3.56 1.26
C TRP A 116 20.12 4.18 1.68
N THR A 117 21.07 3.36 2.12
CA THR A 117 22.40 3.83 2.57
C THR A 117 23.15 4.53 1.44
N GLU A 118 23.13 3.94 0.24
CA GLU A 118 23.72 4.56 -0.95
C GLU A 118 23.01 5.87 -1.33
N GLY A 119 21.68 5.85 -1.38
CA GLY A 119 20.89 7.01 -1.78
C GLY A 119 21.06 8.19 -0.81
N VAL A 120 21.06 7.93 0.50
CA VAL A 120 21.28 8.96 1.54
C VAL A 120 22.68 9.59 1.41
N LYS A 121 23.70 8.78 1.12
CA LYS A 121 25.05 9.26 0.86
C LYS A 121 25.11 10.13 -0.41
N GLU A 122 24.44 9.71 -1.48
CA GLU A 122 24.39 10.45 -2.76
C GLU A 122 23.73 11.82 -2.62
N VAL A 123 22.69 11.94 -1.77
CA VAL A 123 22.03 13.23 -1.51
C VAL A 123 22.76 14.08 -0.44
N GLY A 124 23.87 13.59 0.10
CA GLY A 124 24.70 14.32 1.07
C GLY A 124 24.04 14.51 2.45
N GLN A 125 23.09 13.64 2.82
CA GLN A 125 22.42 13.68 4.12
C GLN A 125 22.97 12.59 5.05
N SER A 126 22.81 12.77 6.37
CA SER A 126 23.27 11.80 7.39
C SER A 126 22.11 11.04 8.03
N ALA A 127 21.02 11.72 8.37
CA ALA A 127 19.83 11.16 8.99
C ALA A 127 18.58 11.93 8.52
N PRO A 128 18.08 11.65 7.31
CA PRO A 128 16.87 12.31 6.82
C PRO A 128 15.67 12.01 7.71
N THR A 129 14.86 13.03 7.99
CA THR A 129 13.53 12.87 8.59
C THR A 129 12.50 13.01 7.48
N LEU A 130 11.54 12.08 7.43
CA LEU A 130 10.45 12.10 6.46
C LEU A 130 9.11 12.30 7.17
N GLU A 131 8.20 13.02 6.52
CA GLU A 131 6.82 13.21 6.99
C GLU A 131 5.86 12.38 6.13
N LEU A 132 5.02 11.58 6.78
CA LEU A 132 3.94 10.84 6.12
C LEU A 132 2.60 11.54 6.39
N LEU A 133 2.02 12.13 5.35
CA LEU A 133 0.65 12.65 5.40
C LEU A 133 -0.34 11.48 5.19
N THR A 134 -1.34 11.37 6.07
CA THR A 134 -2.38 10.34 6.03
C THR A 134 -3.72 10.89 6.51
N ASP A 135 -4.80 10.12 6.34
CA ASP A 135 -6.12 10.48 6.86
C ASP A 135 -6.17 10.37 8.41
N ASP A 136 -7.16 11.02 9.02
CA ASP A 136 -7.34 11.05 10.48
C ASP A 136 -8.13 9.86 11.05
N THR A 137 -8.51 8.90 10.20
CA THR A 137 -9.27 7.71 10.60
C THR A 137 -8.41 6.72 11.41
N THR A 138 -9.05 5.89 12.24
CA THR A 138 -8.36 4.88 13.05
C THR A 138 -7.51 3.94 12.20
N ASN A 139 -8.02 3.49 11.05
CA ASN A 139 -7.27 2.59 10.18
C ASN A 139 -6.10 3.31 9.50
N ALA A 140 -6.30 4.55 9.05
CA ALA A 140 -5.23 5.34 8.44
C ALA A 140 -4.07 5.61 9.41
N LYS A 141 -4.35 5.81 10.70
CA LYS A 141 -3.32 5.91 11.75
C LYS A 141 -2.55 4.61 11.93
N ARG A 142 -3.26 3.47 12.03
CA ARG A 142 -2.62 2.14 12.10
C ARG A 142 -1.78 1.83 10.87
N SER A 143 -2.21 2.27 9.69
CA SER A 143 -1.43 2.17 8.47
C SER A 143 -0.17 3.01 8.52
N ALA A 144 -0.25 4.25 9.01
CA ALA A 144 0.92 5.11 9.16
C ALA A 144 1.93 4.60 10.20
N GLU A 145 1.48 3.93 11.26
CA GLU A 145 2.36 3.29 12.25
C GLU A 145 3.10 2.05 11.71
N TYR A 146 2.58 1.43 10.64
CA TYR A 146 3.21 0.26 10.02
C TYR A 146 4.36 0.63 9.08
N PHE A 147 4.22 1.76 8.37
CA PHE A 147 5.22 2.26 7.43
C PHE A 147 6.37 2.97 8.16
#